data_AF-A0A2A5G6Y9-F1
#
_entry.id   AF-A0A2A5G6Y9-F1
#
_cell.length_a   1.000
_cell.length_b   1.000
_cell.length_c   1.000
_cell.angle_alpha   90.00
_cell.angle_beta   90.00
_cell.angle_gamma   90.00
#
_symmetry.space_group_name_H-M   'P 1'
#
loop_
_entity.id
_entity.type
_entity.pdbx_description
1 polymer ?
#
loop_
_entity_poly.entity_id
_entity_poly.type
_entity_poly.pdbx_seq_one_letter_code
_entity_poly.pdbx_strand_id
1 'polypeptide(L)'
;MRLILLTASLLVSSFAHATAIKNIKVFYSNDIPVIQDLPLNGTQQLEVFNMDTKNNATAKLNMLMQQRHARKKKTDDYLISYSEAFDEVLNGPNWNGIYSDLELGSKAIEYAIRYQVKKTPAIVFNDSSVVYGVTSLKEAIRIYNNKGHTK
;
A
#
# COMPACT_ATOMS: atom_id res chain seq x y z
N MET A 1 -48.44 -37.05 -42.19
CA MET A 1 -47.75 -35.75 -42.24
C MET A 1 -47.11 -35.51 -40.87
N ARG A 2 -45.80 -35.77 -40.71
CA ARG A 2 -45.09 -35.63 -39.42
C ARG A 2 -44.33 -34.30 -39.42
N LEU A 3 -44.71 -33.41 -38.50
CA LEU A 3 -44.07 -32.13 -38.28
C LEU A 3 -42.80 -32.35 -37.44
N ILE A 4 -41.63 -32.18 -38.02
CA ILE A 4 -40.35 -32.21 -37.30
C ILE A 4 -40.08 -30.78 -36.83
N LEU A 5 -40.21 -30.53 -35.53
CA LEU A 5 -39.73 -29.29 -34.91
C LEU A 5 -38.19 -29.35 -34.83
N LEU A 6 -37.51 -28.53 -35.63
CA LEU A 6 -36.09 -28.21 -35.42
C LEU A 6 -36.00 -27.15 -34.32
N THR A 7 -35.55 -27.54 -33.13
CA THR A 7 -35.12 -26.60 -32.10
C THR A 7 -33.69 -26.15 -32.37
N ALA A 8 -33.53 -24.93 -32.89
CA ALA A 8 -32.24 -24.28 -33.01
C ALA A 8 -31.76 -23.80 -31.63
N SER A 9 -30.79 -24.50 -31.04
CA SER A 9 -30.11 -24.06 -29.82
C SER A 9 -29.18 -22.88 -30.16
N LEU A 10 -29.60 -21.64 -29.83
CA LEU A 10 -28.69 -20.50 -29.80
C LEU A 10 -27.70 -20.67 -28.65
N LEU A 11 -26.45 -20.99 -28.99
CA LEU A 11 -25.31 -20.84 -28.09
C LEU A 11 -25.01 -19.34 -27.91
N VAL A 12 -25.57 -18.74 -26.87
CA VAL A 12 -25.18 -17.39 -26.43
C VAL A 12 -23.78 -17.51 -25.81
N SER A 13 -22.76 -17.12 -26.57
CA SER A 13 -21.39 -17.04 -26.08
C SER A 13 -21.26 -15.78 -25.23
N SER A 14 -21.38 -15.92 -23.91
CA SER A 14 -21.14 -14.84 -22.96
C SER A 14 -19.64 -14.53 -22.92
N PHE A 15 -19.18 -13.56 -23.72
CA PHE A 15 -17.84 -13.01 -23.55
C PHE A 15 -17.78 -12.23 -22.24
N ALA A 16 -17.16 -12.84 -21.21
CA ALA A 16 -16.82 -12.15 -19.97
C ALA A 16 -15.89 -10.98 -20.32
N HIS A 17 -16.39 -9.76 -20.20
CA HIS A 17 -15.60 -8.56 -20.42
C HIS A 17 -14.59 -8.42 -19.28
N ALA A 18 -13.29 -8.35 -19.63
CA ALA A 18 -12.26 -8.02 -18.66
C ALA A 18 -12.59 -6.67 -18.01
N THR A 19 -12.67 -6.62 -16.68
CA THR A 19 -12.97 -5.38 -15.96
C THR A 19 -11.83 -4.38 -16.13
N ALA A 20 -12.13 -3.21 -16.69
CA ALA A 20 -11.14 -2.16 -16.88
C ALA A 20 -10.48 -1.77 -15.55
N ILE A 21 -9.15 -1.69 -15.53
CA ILE A 21 -8.38 -1.25 -14.36
C ILE A 21 -8.53 0.27 -14.23
N LYS A 22 -9.14 0.72 -13.13
CA LYS A 22 -9.31 2.13 -12.77
C LYS A 22 -8.39 2.54 -11.62
N ASN A 23 -8.35 1.72 -10.57
CA ASN A 23 -7.59 2.03 -9.35
C ASN A 23 -6.52 0.95 -9.12
N ILE A 24 -5.29 1.39 -8.85
CA ILE A 24 -4.15 0.54 -8.52
C ILE A 24 -3.58 1.04 -7.20
N LYS A 25 -3.46 0.13 -6.23
CA LYS A 25 -2.82 0.42 -4.94
C LYS A 25 -1.67 -0.53 -4.72
N VAL A 26 -0.47 0.00 -4.54
CA VAL A 26 0.75 -0.78 -4.36
C VAL A 26 1.17 -0.70 -2.90
N PHE A 27 1.37 -1.85 -2.28
CA PHE A 27 1.86 -2.00 -0.90
C PHE A 27 3.20 -2.73 -0.95
N TYR A 28 4.25 -2.11 -0.43
CA TYR A 28 5.61 -2.65 -0.47
C TYR A 28 6.37 -2.35 0.83
N SER A 29 7.51 -3.01 1.03
CA SER A 29 8.51 -2.70 2.06
C SER A 29 9.82 -2.31 1.39
N ASN A 30 10.68 -1.57 2.08
CA ASN A 30 11.99 -1.12 1.59
C ASN A 30 12.85 -2.26 1.05
N ASP A 31 12.77 -3.44 1.68
CA ASP A 31 13.52 -4.64 1.28
C ASP A 31 13.00 -5.27 -0.03
N ILE A 32 11.73 -5.04 -0.36
CA ILE A 32 11.07 -5.64 -1.53
C ILE A 32 10.25 -4.56 -2.25
N PRO A 33 10.91 -3.61 -2.95
CA PRO A 33 10.22 -2.54 -3.66
C PRO A 33 9.46 -3.07 -4.87
N VAL A 34 8.39 -2.36 -5.23
CA VAL A 34 7.64 -2.60 -6.47
C VAL A 34 8.04 -1.54 -7.50
N ILE A 35 8.48 -1.98 -8.67
CA ILE A 35 8.85 -1.12 -9.79
C ILE A 35 7.63 -0.78 -10.64
N GLN A 36 7.50 0.50 -10.98
CA GLN A 36 6.53 0.98 -11.97
C GLN A 36 7.17 0.91 -13.36
N ASP A 37 7.12 -0.27 -13.97
CA ASP A 37 7.77 -0.63 -15.23
C ASP A 37 6.84 -0.53 -16.46
N LEU A 38 5.72 0.17 -16.32
CA LEU A 38 4.88 0.60 -17.43
C LEU A 38 4.28 1.99 -17.21
N PRO A 39 4.02 2.74 -18.28
CA PRO A 39 3.19 3.93 -18.20
C PRO A 39 1.74 3.51 -17.94
N LEU A 40 1.10 4.18 -16.98
CA LEU A 40 -0.33 4.06 -16.78
C LEU A 40 -1.08 4.90 -17.80
N ASN A 41 -2.25 4.44 -18.21
CA ASN A 41 -3.13 5.27 -19.02
C ASN A 41 -3.69 6.42 -18.15
N GLY A 42 -4.03 7.56 -18.76
CA GLY A 42 -4.47 8.76 -18.01
C GLY A 42 -5.76 8.59 -17.20
N THR A 43 -6.44 7.44 -17.32
CA THR A 43 -7.65 7.11 -16.55
C THR A 43 -7.36 6.24 -15.32
N GLN A 44 -6.14 5.71 -15.19
CA GLN A 44 -5.72 4.88 -14.06
C GLN A 44 -5.18 5.76 -12.92
N GLN A 45 -5.69 5.53 -11.72
CA GLN A 45 -5.16 6.12 -10.49
C GLN A 45 -4.19 5.14 -9.83
N LEU A 46 -3.01 5.62 -9.48
CA LEU A 46 -1.99 4.87 -8.75
C LEU A 46 -1.74 5.50 -7.39
N GLU A 47 -1.93 4.72 -6.34
CA GLU A 47 -1.48 5.06 -4.99
C GLU A 47 -0.42 4.06 -4.53
N VAL A 48 0.63 4.57 -3.90
CA VAL A 48 1.79 3.76 -3.49
C VAL A 48 1.99 3.93 -1.99
N PHE A 49 2.04 2.81 -1.29
CA PHE A 49 2.09 2.71 0.17
C PHE A 49 3.32 1.90 0.58
N ASN A 50 4.24 2.57 1.27
CA ASN A 50 5.36 1.91 1.91
C ASN A 50 4.97 1.52 3.34
N MET A 51 5.00 0.22 3.63
CA MET A 51 4.58 -0.35 4.90
C MET A 51 5.59 -0.12 6.03
N ASP A 52 6.82 0.28 5.70
CA ASP A 52 7.87 0.56 6.69
C ASP A 52 7.88 2.02 7.15
N THR A 53 7.18 2.92 6.46
CA THR A 53 7.23 4.37 6.73
C THR A 53 6.92 4.70 8.19
N LYS A 54 5.89 4.08 8.79
CA LYS A 54 5.55 4.33 10.19
C LYS A 54 6.66 3.90 11.13
N ASN A 55 7.20 2.69 10.94
CA ASN A 55 8.26 2.15 11.78
C ASN A 55 9.54 2.99 11.66
N ASN A 56 9.89 3.41 10.44
CA ASN A 56 11.03 4.29 10.18
C ASN A 56 10.86 5.66 10.86
N ALA A 57 9.67 6.24 10.78
CA ALA A 57 9.35 7.52 11.44
C ALA A 57 9.42 7.41 12.97
N THR A 58 8.88 6.34 13.54
CA THR A 58 8.98 6.05 14.98
C THR A 58 10.44 5.84 15.41
N ALA A 59 11.24 5.10 14.64
CA ALA A 59 12.66 4.91 14.93
C ALA A 59 13.42 6.24 14.90
N LYS A 60 13.14 7.11 13.93
CA LYS A 60 13.72 8.45 13.82
C LYS A 60 13.33 9.34 15.01
N LEU A 61 12.06 9.31 15.42
CA LEU A 61 11.59 10.02 16.61
C LEU A 61 12.37 9.56 17.85
N ASN A 62 12.40 8.26 18.10
CA ASN A 62 13.10 7.68 19.25
C ASN A 62 14.60 8.03 19.27
N MET A 63 15.27 7.98 18.10
CA MET A 63 16.67 8.39 17.96
C MET A 63 16.86 9.86 18.36
N LEU A 64 16.02 10.77 17.86
CA LEU A 64 16.13 12.19 18.20
C LEU A 64 15.87 12.44 19.69
N MET A 65 14.86 11.79 20.26
CA MET A 65 14.58 11.88 21.70
C MET A 65 15.77 11.42 22.54
N GLN A 66 16.38 10.28 22.20
CA GLN A 66 17.57 9.78 22.88
C GLN A 66 18.75 10.74 22.75
N GLN A 67 18.96 11.34 21.58
CA GLN A 67 20.01 12.35 21.38
C GLN A 67 19.80 13.61 22.21
N ARG A 68 18.55 14.03 22.43
CA ARG A 68 18.22 15.18 23.30
C ARG A 68 18.36 14.83 24.78
N HIS A 69 17.80 13.70 25.19
CA HIS A 69 17.93 13.19 26.55
C HIS A 69 19.39 12.99 26.96
N ALA A 70 20.26 12.46 26.08
CA ALA A 70 21.68 12.27 26.35
C ALA A 70 22.47 13.58 26.59
N ARG A 71 21.92 14.74 26.20
CA ARG A 71 22.52 16.06 26.46
C ARG A 71 22.10 16.63 27.82
N LYS A 72 21.13 16.02 28.49
CA LYS A 72 20.66 16.41 29.82
C LYS A 72 21.62 15.92 30.90
N LYS A 73 21.59 16.54 32.09
CA LYS A 73 22.52 16.18 33.16
C LYS A 73 22.10 14.84 33.76
N LYS A 74 23.08 14.03 34.13
CA LYS A 74 22.85 12.68 34.72
C LYS A 74 22.08 12.71 36.06
N THR A 75 21.95 13.89 36.67
CA THR A 75 21.25 14.13 37.94
C THR A 75 19.77 14.46 37.78
N ASP A 76 19.30 14.66 36.55
CA ASP A 76 17.91 15.02 36.28
C ASP A 76 17.02 13.77 36.41
N ASP A 77 15.78 13.93 36.90
CA ASP A 77 14.80 12.84 36.92
C ASP A 77 14.61 12.32 35.49
N TYR A 78 14.68 11.00 35.31
CA TYR A 78 14.55 10.35 34.01
C TYR A 78 13.25 10.73 33.29
N LEU A 79 12.11 10.79 34.00
CA LEU A 79 10.83 11.10 33.38
C LEU A 79 10.77 12.57 32.94
N ILE A 80 11.30 13.48 33.75
CA ILE A 80 11.34 14.91 33.46
C ILE A 80 12.25 15.17 32.25
N SER A 81 13.47 14.65 32.28
CA SER A 81 14.44 14.81 31.20
C SER A 81 13.97 14.19 29.87
N TYR A 82 13.24 13.08 29.92
CA TYR A 82 12.65 12.46 28.73
C TYR A 82 11.46 13.27 28.18
N SER A 83 10.63 13.84 29.05
CA SER A 83 9.54 14.74 28.65
C SER A 83 10.07 16.01 27.99
N GLU A 84 11.09 16.65 28.57
CA GLU A 84 11.73 17.82 27.97
C GLU A 84 12.37 17.50 26.61
N ALA A 85 13.02 16.33 26.50
CA ALA A 85 13.58 15.86 25.23
C ALA A 85 12.50 15.67 24.16
N PHE A 86 11.31 15.20 24.55
CA PHE A 86 10.17 15.10 23.65
C PHE A 86 9.70 16.48 23.20
N ASP A 87 9.51 17.41 24.13
CA ASP A 87 9.08 18.79 23.83
C ASP A 87 10.07 19.52 22.90
N GLU A 88 11.38 19.32 23.09
CA GLU A 88 12.40 19.86 22.19
C GLU A 88 12.30 19.29 20.77
N VAL A 89 11.92 18.01 20.63
CA VAL A 89 11.73 17.39 19.32
C VAL A 89 10.45 17.90 18.66
N LEU A 90 9.34 17.98 19.43
CA LEU A 90 8.06 18.49 18.95
C LEU A 90 8.15 19.93 18.45
N ASN A 91 8.88 20.79 19.16
CA ASN A 91 9.09 22.18 18.79
C ASN A 91 10.28 22.39 17.83
N GLY A 92 10.92 21.30 17.39
CA GLY A 92 12.10 21.31 16.55
C GLY A 92 11.79 21.27 15.05
N PRO A 93 12.79 21.55 14.19
CA PRO A 93 12.61 21.60 12.73
C PRO A 93 12.26 20.24 12.08
N ASN A 94 12.50 19.14 12.80
CA ASN A 94 12.28 17.78 12.27
C ASN A 94 10.85 17.28 12.48
N TRP A 95 10.05 17.92 13.33
CA TRP A 95 8.75 17.40 13.75
C TRP A 95 7.79 17.23 12.58
N ASN A 96 7.63 18.26 11.74
CA ASN A 96 6.68 18.22 10.63
C ASN A 96 6.93 17.06 9.66
N GLY A 97 8.21 16.75 9.38
CA GLY A 97 8.57 15.60 8.54
C GLY A 97 8.24 14.26 9.21
N ILE A 98 8.56 14.13 10.50
CA ILE A 98 8.23 12.92 11.27
C ILE A 98 6.72 12.71 11.35
N TYR A 99 5.97 13.77 11.63
CA TYR A 99 4.52 13.74 11.69
C TYR A 99 3.92 13.32 10.34
N SER A 100 4.37 13.92 9.24
CA SER A 100 3.92 13.56 7.90
C SER A 100 4.20 12.09 7.57
N ASP A 101 5.39 11.57 7.91
CA ASP A 101 5.73 10.16 7.71
C ASP A 101 4.86 9.23 8.60
N LEU A 102 4.57 9.63 9.85
CA LEU A 102 3.67 8.89 10.74
C LEU A 102 2.25 8.83 10.18
N GLU A 103 1.73 9.94 9.63
CA GLU A 103 0.42 9.98 8.97
C GLU A 103 0.39 9.10 7.72
N LEU A 104 1.39 9.23 6.83
CA LEU A 104 1.50 8.42 5.61
C LEU A 104 1.59 6.93 5.92
N GLY A 105 2.42 6.56 6.89
CA GLY A 105 2.57 5.17 7.33
C GLY A 105 1.30 4.64 8.02
N SER A 106 0.58 5.47 8.76
CA SER A 106 -0.70 5.09 9.37
C SER A 106 -1.79 4.88 8.30
N LYS A 107 -1.85 5.75 7.29
CA LYS A 107 -2.74 5.59 6.12
C LYS A 107 -2.41 4.31 5.36
N ALA A 108 -1.13 3.99 5.16
CA ALA A 108 -0.71 2.74 4.51
C ALA A 108 -1.24 1.50 5.26
N ILE A 109 -1.13 1.49 6.59
CA ILE A 109 -1.65 0.39 7.43
C ILE A 109 -3.18 0.32 7.37
N GLU A 110 -3.87 1.46 7.50
CA GLU A 110 -5.33 1.52 7.39
C GLU A 110 -5.81 0.93 6.06
N TYR A 111 -5.17 1.32 4.96
CA TYR A 111 -5.54 0.86 3.63
C TYR A 111 -5.19 -0.62 3.45
N ALA A 112 -4.05 -1.08 3.97
CA ALA A 112 -3.73 -2.50 3.96
C ALA A 112 -4.81 -3.33 4.66
N ILE A 113 -5.33 -2.88 5.81
CA ILE A 113 -6.44 -3.52 6.52
C ILE A 113 -7.73 -3.47 5.67
N ARG A 114 -8.09 -2.27 5.17
CA ARG A 114 -9.29 -2.04 4.35
C ARG A 114 -9.35 -2.98 3.13
N TYR A 115 -8.21 -3.20 2.48
CA TYR A 115 -8.09 -4.06 1.29
C TYR A 115 -7.64 -5.49 1.61
N GLN A 116 -7.62 -5.86 2.90
CA GLN A 116 -7.25 -7.20 3.39
C GLN A 116 -5.88 -7.68 2.86
N VAL A 117 -4.91 -6.77 2.75
CA VAL A 117 -3.53 -7.06 2.36
C VAL A 117 -2.86 -7.81 3.51
N LYS A 118 -2.52 -9.08 3.28
CA LYS A 118 -1.93 -9.96 4.31
C LYS A 118 -0.40 -10.06 4.26
N LYS A 119 0.22 -9.69 3.14
CA LYS A 119 1.66 -9.78 2.92
C LYS A 119 2.10 -8.78 1.85
N THR A 120 3.35 -8.33 1.92
CA THR A 120 4.00 -7.52 0.89
C THR A 120 4.99 -8.36 0.06
N PRO A 121 5.31 -7.94 -1.18
CA PRO A 121 4.63 -6.90 -1.94
C PRO A 121 3.22 -7.34 -2.35
N ALA A 122 2.29 -6.39 -2.40
CA ALA A 122 0.92 -6.59 -2.84
C ALA A 122 0.45 -5.44 -3.73
N ILE A 123 -0.30 -5.79 -4.77
CA ILE A 123 -0.87 -4.84 -5.72
C ILE A 123 -2.37 -5.11 -5.80
N VAL A 124 -3.17 -4.13 -5.38
CA VAL A 124 -4.62 -4.19 -5.35
C VAL A 124 -5.17 -3.48 -6.57
N PHE A 125 -5.97 -4.18 -7.36
CA PHE A 125 -6.68 -3.68 -8.53
C PHE A 125 -8.15 -3.48 -8.21
N ASN A 126 -8.69 -2.33 -8.59
CA ASN A 126 -10.12 -1.99 -8.45
C ASN A 126 -10.68 -2.32 -7.07
N ASP A 127 -9.90 -1.99 -6.03
CA ASP A 127 -10.28 -2.06 -4.62
C ASP A 127 -10.68 -3.45 -4.09
N SER A 128 -10.48 -4.52 -4.88
CA SER A 128 -11.02 -5.85 -4.60
C SER A 128 -10.09 -7.01 -4.94
N SER A 129 -9.23 -6.86 -5.96
CA SER A 129 -8.41 -7.95 -6.47
C SER A 129 -6.95 -7.77 -6.10
N VAL A 130 -6.39 -8.68 -5.31
CA VAL A 130 -5.00 -8.59 -4.85
C VAL A 130 -4.10 -9.55 -5.61
N VAL A 131 -2.98 -9.04 -6.10
CA VAL A 131 -1.85 -9.81 -6.63
C VAL A 131 -0.70 -9.70 -5.63
N TYR A 132 -0.14 -10.83 -5.23
CA TYR A 132 0.89 -10.91 -4.19
C TYR A 132 2.23 -11.39 -4.75
N GLY A 133 3.32 -10.98 -4.11
CA GLY A 133 4.66 -11.53 -4.35
C GLY A 133 5.29 -11.11 -5.66
N VAL A 134 4.73 -10.09 -6.31
CA VAL A 134 5.21 -9.55 -7.58
C VAL A 134 5.78 -8.17 -7.35
N THR A 135 6.99 -7.93 -7.85
CA THR A 135 7.69 -6.65 -7.76
C THR A 135 7.57 -5.79 -9.01
N SER A 136 6.93 -6.27 -10.07
CA SER A 136 6.69 -5.54 -11.32
C SER A 136 5.21 -5.19 -11.49
N LEU A 137 4.90 -3.92 -11.73
CA LEU A 137 3.53 -3.49 -11.99
C LEU A 137 2.99 -4.11 -13.29
N LYS A 138 3.83 -4.26 -14.31
CA LYS A 138 3.49 -4.89 -15.59
C LYS A 138 3.09 -6.33 -15.43
N GLU A 139 3.87 -7.08 -14.65
CA GLU A 139 3.56 -8.47 -14.38
C GLU A 139 2.28 -8.61 -13.56
N ALA A 140 2.05 -7.74 -12.59
CA ALA A 140 0.82 -7.75 -11.80
C ALA A 140 -0.43 -7.46 -12.63
N ILE A 141 -0.38 -6.49 -13.55
CA ILE A 141 -1.46 -6.19 -14.49
C ILE A 141 -1.73 -7.39 -15.41
N ARG A 142 -0.67 -8.04 -15.92
CA ARG A 142 -0.80 -9.24 -16.75
C ARG A 142 -1.52 -10.37 -15.98
N ILE A 143 -1.12 -10.62 -14.74
CA ILE A 143 -1.76 -11.62 -13.86
C ILE A 143 -3.23 -11.27 -13.62
N TYR A 144 -3.54 -10.00 -13.32
CA TYR A 144 -4.92 -9.54 -13.11
C TYR A 144 -5.80 -9.78 -14.33
N ASN A 145 -5.35 -9.35 -15.51
CA ASN A 145 -6.10 -9.54 -16.76
C ASN A 145 -6.33 -11.02 -17.07
N ASN A 146 -5.31 -11.87 -16.87
CA ASN A 146 -5.42 -13.31 -17.13
C ASN A 146 -6.42 -14.01 -16.21
N LYS A 147 -6.57 -13.58 -14.95
CA LYS A 147 -7.59 -14.12 -14.04
C LYS A 147 -9.02 -13.86 -14.51
N GLY A 148 -9.24 -12.80 -15.30
CA GLY A 148 -10.53 -12.48 -15.91
C GLY A 148 -10.90 -13.39 -17.10
N HIS A 149 -9.94 -14.16 -17.64
CA HIS A 149 -10.12 -15.01 -18.82
C HIS A 149 -10.23 -16.51 -18.49
N THR A 150 -10.10 -16.91 -17.22
CA THR A 150 -10.08 -18.32 -16.78
C THR A 150 -11.33 -18.75 -16.00
N LYS A 151 -12.48 -18.10 -16.21
CA LYS A 151 -13.76 -18.52 -15.63
C LYS A 151 -14.75 -18.92 -16.72
#